data_AF-A0A7W4JE08-F1
#
_entry.id   AF-A0A7W4JE08-F1
#
_cell.length_a   1.000
_cell.length_b   1.000
_cell.length_c   1.000
_cell.angle_alpha   90.00
_cell.angle_beta   90.00
_cell.angle_gamma   90.00
#
_symmetry.space_group_name_H-M   'P 1'
#
loop_
_entity.id
_entity.type
_entity.pdbx_description
1 polymer ?
#
loop_
_entity_poly.entity_id
_entity_poly.type
_entity_poly.pdbx_seq_one_letter_code
_entity_poly.pdbx_strand_id
1 'polypeptide(L)'
;MTQQRHIGGRAKNGTDGSSAGPGWLDEQLSEVQDEAIRCLAPGRIDDLIEGWIPDARSATDLPPDAALARMTLALAMATTLALFTQSGSGQTAFDRLARQRRVAAHHLPVMDALRRTRFRVVRVEVPHGENAADVRDVASGEVLRIVDEGVMPETAGLRLAVWVVPDNGGGNRFTGPVVPLDDDAFAVVEGFIRPGRSGLVNPLRCAEAVYRHVVRNGPMHVPGFDGEVDALFADDDDLAILAGEWSRADGARDPEDVLFVRAQSDPDTVVGVMIAIVGARLAGRDRLAGAWEEIARLQIETIDRRVRISPSALTLEALDSFVARLMATGEIPSSVRQVFIEMRHVVARPGKDRPADGRADLDALIARIQALRARTVERGCTEEEALAAAAKVAELLDRHGLSLSELDVRNQACESAIVETTRKRAGPLDDCIPSIAAFFDSRVWGETNERGMLRYVFFGLPADVAAACYLYELVERAFETEGALFKAGETYRAMPSTLRRTATHSFQHGLAHGIMEKLRMLRESRETALRGGASGRDLVVLKAGVVDEEMAALGLRLRARTRSGGRRVLRDVYDHGHQTGLDFDYRPGLGRAG
;
A
#
# COMPACT_ATOMS: atom_id res chain seq x y z
N MET A 1 52.88 -31.18 -9.22
CA MET A 1 53.35 -31.70 -7.92
C MET A 1 53.33 -30.55 -6.92
N THR A 2 52.14 -30.18 -6.48
CA THR A 2 51.50 -30.53 -5.20
C THR A 2 51.87 -29.50 -4.12
N GLN A 3 50.92 -28.59 -3.88
CA GLN A 3 50.97 -27.55 -2.87
C GLN A 3 49.67 -27.59 -2.06
N GLN A 4 49.83 -27.54 -0.74
CA GLN A 4 48.99 -26.82 0.23
C GLN A 4 47.59 -27.33 0.68
N ARG A 5 47.44 -27.22 2.02
CA ARG A 5 46.25 -26.94 2.88
C ARG A 5 45.37 -28.11 3.34
N HIS A 6 45.45 -28.41 4.64
CA HIS A 6 44.35 -28.82 5.52
C HIS A 6 44.72 -28.51 6.99
N ILE A 7 43.94 -27.73 7.77
CA ILE A 7 42.69 -27.97 8.56
C ILE A 7 43.01 -28.07 10.07
N GLY A 8 42.19 -27.40 10.89
CA GLY A 8 42.08 -27.55 12.34
C GLY A 8 42.15 -26.18 13.03
N GLY A 9 41.05 -25.53 13.42
CA GLY A 9 40.09 -26.00 14.41
C GLY A 9 40.43 -25.35 15.75
N ARG A 10 39.85 -24.18 16.06
CA ARG A 10 40.07 -23.51 17.34
C ARG A 10 38.74 -23.20 18.02
N ALA A 11 38.49 -23.95 19.08
CA ALA A 11 37.44 -23.72 20.06
C ALA A 11 37.52 -22.28 20.61
N LYS A 12 36.37 -21.61 20.72
CA LYS A 12 36.23 -20.39 21.51
C LYS A 12 35.49 -20.75 22.81
N ASN A 13 36.25 -20.83 23.90
CA ASN A 13 35.72 -20.75 25.24
C ASN A 13 35.85 -19.30 25.71
N GLY A 14 34.75 -18.79 26.29
CA GLY A 14 34.79 -18.04 27.54
C GLY A 14 35.02 -16.54 27.48
N THR A 15 34.04 -15.84 28.05
CA THR A 15 34.10 -14.53 28.74
C THR A 15 34.40 -13.30 27.90
N ASP A 16 33.34 -12.55 27.59
CA ASP A 16 33.29 -11.12 27.86
C ASP A 16 31.86 -10.73 28.25
N GLY A 17 31.69 -10.38 29.53
CA GLY A 17 30.57 -9.56 29.97
C GLY A 17 30.90 -8.12 29.58
N SER A 18 30.20 -7.58 28.59
CA SER A 18 30.36 -6.18 28.19
C SER A 18 29.03 -5.63 27.70
N SER A 19 28.48 -4.73 28.53
CA SER A 19 27.51 -3.68 28.25
C SER A 19 26.47 -3.93 27.14
N ALA A 20 25.31 -4.46 27.54
CA ALA A 20 24.08 -4.28 26.77
C ALA A 20 23.68 -2.79 26.76
N GLY A 21 23.34 -2.24 25.60
CA GLY A 21 22.87 -0.85 25.48
C GLY A 21 21.52 -0.62 26.17
N PRO A 22 21.12 0.65 26.40
CA PRO A 22 19.94 1.01 27.20
C PRO A 22 18.60 0.36 26.77
N GLY A 23 18.43 0.05 25.48
CA GLY A 23 17.21 -0.55 24.90
C GLY A 23 17.26 -2.07 24.66
N TRP A 24 18.40 -2.73 24.90
CA TRP A 24 18.51 -4.20 24.73
C TRP A 24 17.61 -4.96 25.72
N LEU A 25 17.38 -4.40 26.90
CA LEU A 25 16.54 -5.04 27.92
C LEU A 25 15.05 -4.97 27.56
N ASP A 26 14.60 -3.90 26.88
CA ASP A 26 13.19 -3.68 26.56
C ASP A 26 12.72 -4.61 25.43
N GLU A 27 13.55 -4.77 24.39
CA GLU A 27 13.32 -5.73 23.30
C GLU A 27 13.20 -7.17 23.85
N GLN A 28 14.11 -7.54 24.75
CA GLN A 28 14.11 -8.87 25.38
C GLN A 28 12.96 -9.08 26.37
N LEU A 29 12.49 -8.02 27.05
CA LEU A 29 11.35 -8.09 27.96
C LEU A 29 10.06 -8.38 27.18
N SER A 30 9.86 -7.68 26.06
CA SER A 30 8.71 -7.88 25.17
C SER A 30 8.69 -9.29 24.58
N GLU A 31 9.82 -9.75 24.03
CA GLU A 31 9.93 -11.11 23.45
C GLU A 31 9.58 -12.21 24.46
N VAL A 32 10.09 -12.12 25.70
CA VAL A 32 9.81 -13.11 26.75
C VAL A 32 8.35 -13.06 27.20
N GLN A 33 7.73 -11.88 27.22
CA GLN A 33 6.30 -11.73 27.55
C GLN A 33 5.40 -12.35 26.47
N ASP A 34 5.70 -12.12 25.20
CA ASP A 34 4.97 -12.71 24.07
C ASP A 34 5.03 -14.24 24.07
N GLU A 35 6.19 -14.82 24.41
CA GLU A 35 6.32 -16.26 24.60
C GLU A 35 5.53 -16.76 25.82
N ALA A 36 5.52 -15.99 26.92
CA ALA A 36 4.81 -16.35 28.14
C ALA A 36 3.28 -16.28 27.99
N ILE A 37 2.75 -15.40 27.13
CA ILE A 37 1.31 -15.32 26.81
C ILE A 37 0.82 -16.67 26.27
N ARG A 38 1.61 -17.36 25.44
CA ARG A 38 1.28 -18.70 24.92
C ARG A 38 1.22 -19.79 25.99
N CYS A 39 1.73 -19.50 27.19
CA CYS A 39 1.68 -20.38 28.34
C CYS A 39 0.49 -20.09 29.27
N LEU A 40 -0.38 -19.13 28.94
CA LEU A 40 -1.61 -18.87 29.69
C LEU A 40 -2.65 -19.98 29.47
N ALA A 41 -3.53 -20.19 30.46
CA ALA A 41 -4.64 -21.12 30.30
C ALA A 41 -5.65 -20.55 29.28
N PRO A 42 -6.19 -21.37 28.36
CA PRO A 42 -7.23 -20.92 27.43
C PRO A 42 -8.40 -20.29 28.20
N GLY A 43 -8.91 -19.15 27.72
CA GLY A 43 -10.03 -18.42 28.32
C GLY A 43 -9.69 -17.60 29.57
N ARG A 44 -8.47 -17.69 30.12
CA ARG A 44 -8.13 -16.97 31.37
C ARG A 44 -8.25 -15.45 31.26
N ILE A 45 -7.91 -14.90 30.09
CA ILE A 45 -8.01 -13.47 29.82
C ILE A 45 -9.49 -13.08 29.72
N ASP A 46 -10.27 -13.87 28.98
CA ASP A 46 -11.71 -13.65 28.81
C ASP A 46 -12.44 -13.69 30.16
N ASP A 47 -12.15 -14.67 31.01
CA ASP A 47 -12.72 -14.78 32.38
C ASP A 47 -12.47 -13.52 33.22
N LEU A 48 -11.28 -12.91 33.09
CA LEU A 48 -10.93 -11.67 33.79
C LEU A 48 -11.75 -10.49 33.24
N ILE A 49 -11.78 -10.35 31.92
CA ILE A 49 -12.50 -9.27 31.24
C ILE A 49 -14.00 -9.34 31.52
N GLU A 50 -14.62 -10.53 31.43
CA GLU A 50 -16.02 -10.75 31.79
C GLU A 50 -16.32 -10.38 33.24
N GLY A 51 -15.38 -10.63 34.15
CA GLY A 51 -15.49 -10.21 35.55
C GLY A 51 -15.34 -8.69 35.76
N TRP A 52 -14.82 -7.96 34.79
CA TRP A 52 -14.57 -6.52 34.88
C TRP A 52 -15.63 -5.69 34.18
N ILE A 53 -16.13 -6.15 33.04
CA ILE A 53 -17.14 -5.44 32.27
C ILE A 53 -18.53 -5.94 32.72
N PRO A 54 -19.36 -5.12 33.39
CA PRO A 54 -20.71 -5.53 33.76
C PRO A 54 -21.56 -5.83 32.51
N ASP A 55 -22.52 -6.75 32.64
CA ASP A 55 -23.45 -7.31 31.62
C ASP A 55 -23.56 -6.53 30.29
N ALA A 56 -23.61 -7.27 29.17
CA ALA A 56 -23.63 -6.77 27.78
C ALA A 56 -24.64 -5.62 27.47
N ARG A 57 -25.64 -5.42 28.34
CA ARG A 57 -26.59 -4.30 28.28
C ARG A 57 -25.99 -2.94 28.66
N SER A 58 -24.94 -2.90 29.49
CA SER A 58 -24.22 -1.67 29.86
C SER A 58 -23.16 -1.27 28.82
N ALA A 59 -22.65 -2.24 28.06
CA ALA A 59 -21.75 -2.00 26.94
C ALA A 59 -22.47 -1.47 25.68
N THR A 60 -23.80 -1.64 25.61
CA THR A 60 -24.64 -1.14 24.51
C THR A 60 -25.08 0.31 24.68
N ASP A 61 -24.92 0.90 25.87
CA ASP A 61 -25.21 2.32 26.15
C ASP A 61 -24.01 3.24 25.87
N LEU A 62 -22.81 2.67 25.72
CA LEU A 62 -21.61 3.42 25.33
C LEU A 62 -21.57 3.57 23.80
N PRO A 63 -21.14 4.73 23.27
CA PRO A 63 -20.77 4.83 21.87
C PRO A 63 -19.81 3.69 21.50
N PRO A 64 -19.93 3.10 20.30
CA PRO A 64 -19.08 1.98 19.86
C PRO A 64 -17.58 2.22 20.10
N ASP A 65 -17.15 3.48 19.99
CA ASP A 65 -15.79 3.93 20.20
C ASP A 65 -15.33 3.80 21.67
N ALA A 66 -16.14 4.26 22.62
CA ALA A 66 -15.85 4.12 24.04
C ALA A 66 -15.87 2.66 24.50
N ALA A 67 -16.69 1.81 23.86
CA ALA A 67 -16.72 0.38 24.12
C ALA A 67 -15.43 -0.34 23.65
N LEU A 68 -14.88 0.04 22.49
CA LEU A 68 -13.64 -0.53 21.95
C LEU A 68 -12.41 -0.07 22.74
N ALA A 69 -12.27 1.22 23.05
CA ALA A 69 -11.18 1.72 23.88
C ALA A 69 -11.14 1.03 25.25
N ARG A 70 -12.33 0.86 25.86
CA ARG A 70 -12.48 0.12 27.12
C ARG A 70 -12.08 -1.36 26.99
N MET A 71 -12.40 -2.00 25.87
CA MET A 71 -12.03 -3.39 25.61
C MET A 71 -10.51 -3.56 25.40
N THR A 72 -9.88 -2.67 24.64
CA THR A 72 -8.42 -2.67 24.45
C THR A 72 -7.68 -2.51 25.78
N LEU A 73 -8.12 -1.55 26.60
CA LEU A 73 -7.57 -1.34 27.94
C LEU A 73 -7.77 -2.57 28.84
N ALA A 74 -8.97 -3.17 28.81
CA ALA A 74 -9.27 -4.39 29.54
C ALA A 74 -8.37 -5.57 29.10
N LEU A 75 -8.12 -5.71 27.80
CA LEU A 75 -7.27 -6.76 27.25
C LEU A 75 -5.81 -6.60 27.69
N ALA A 76 -5.25 -5.39 27.61
CA ALA A 76 -3.89 -5.11 28.05
C ALA A 76 -3.73 -5.41 29.55
N MET A 77 -4.62 -4.87 30.39
CA MET A 77 -4.61 -5.08 31.84
C MET A 77 -4.82 -6.55 32.24
N ALA A 78 -5.76 -7.25 31.58
CA ALA A 78 -6.04 -8.66 31.86
C ALA A 78 -4.87 -9.55 31.47
N THR A 79 -4.22 -9.27 30.34
CA THR A 79 -3.04 -10.01 29.88
C THR A 79 -1.89 -9.86 30.86
N THR A 80 -1.53 -8.63 31.24
CA THR A 80 -0.46 -8.39 32.23
C THR A 80 -0.79 -9.05 33.56
N LEU A 81 -2.01 -8.87 34.09
CA LEU A 81 -2.40 -9.51 35.35
C LEU A 81 -2.31 -11.03 35.27
N ALA A 82 -2.74 -11.64 34.17
CA ALA A 82 -2.71 -13.09 33.98
C ALA A 82 -1.27 -13.65 33.93
N LEU A 83 -0.32 -12.91 33.35
CA LEU A 83 1.10 -13.30 33.30
C LEU A 83 1.71 -13.46 34.70
N PHE A 84 1.39 -12.53 35.60
CA PHE A 84 1.92 -12.51 36.97
C PHE A 84 1.07 -13.28 37.99
N THR A 85 -0.14 -13.69 37.63
CA THR A 85 -1.03 -14.45 38.52
C THR A 85 -0.62 -15.93 38.56
N GLN A 86 -0.52 -16.49 39.77
CA GLN A 86 -0.27 -17.92 39.95
C GLN A 86 -1.53 -18.72 39.59
N SER A 87 -1.34 -19.80 38.83
CA SER A 87 -2.39 -20.80 38.58
C SER A 87 -2.70 -21.62 39.85
N GLY A 88 -3.71 -22.49 39.79
CA GLY A 88 -4.00 -23.46 40.88
C GLY A 88 -2.83 -24.38 41.23
N SER A 89 -1.81 -24.48 40.37
CA SER A 89 -0.55 -25.19 40.61
C SER A 89 0.54 -24.36 41.31
N GLY A 90 0.24 -23.12 41.67
CA GLY A 90 1.18 -22.16 42.27
C GLY A 90 2.17 -21.52 41.28
N GLN A 91 2.08 -21.84 39.99
CA GLN A 91 3.01 -21.36 38.96
C GLN A 91 2.44 -20.22 38.12
N THR A 92 3.29 -19.24 37.81
CA THR A 92 3.02 -18.14 36.86
C THR A 92 3.19 -18.60 35.40
N ALA A 93 2.86 -17.74 34.44
CA ALA A 93 3.11 -18.01 33.02
C ALA A 93 4.61 -18.18 32.73
N PHE A 94 5.45 -17.35 33.35
CA PHE A 94 6.91 -17.42 33.25
C PHE A 94 7.49 -18.72 33.81
N ASP A 95 6.91 -19.25 34.90
CA ASP A 95 7.35 -20.54 35.45
C ASP A 95 7.03 -21.71 34.51
N ARG A 96 5.90 -21.63 33.79
CA ARG A 96 5.52 -22.63 32.79
C ARG A 96 6.41 -22.52 31.56
N LEU A 97 6.69 -21.30 31.09
CA LEU A 97 7.62 -21.06 29.99
C LEU A 97 9.01 -21.64 30.30
N ALA A 98 9.55 -21.40 31.50
CA ALA A 98 10.86 -21.89 31.91
C ALA A 98 10.98 -23.42 31.91
N ARG A 99 9.87 -24.14 32.06
CA ARG A 99 9.85 -25.61 32.01
C ARG A 99 9.77 -26.16 30.59
N GLN A 100 9.27 -25.39 29.65
CA GLN A 100 9.30 -25.77 28.25
C GLN A 100 10.77 -25.67 27.79
N ARG A 101 11.34 -26.74 27.22
CA ARG A 101 12.77 -26.83 26.82
C ARG A 101 13.18 -25.89 25.66
N ARG A 102 12.48 -24.77 25.47
CA ARG A 102 12.61 -23.82 24.36
C ARG A 102 13.21 -22.46 24.76
N VAL A 103 13.38 -22.17 26.05
CA VAL A 103 13.94 -20.88 26.49
C VAL A 103 15.41 -20.77 26.13
N ALA A 104 15.79 -19.75 25.36
CA ALA A 104 17.17 -19.48 25.03
C ALA A 104 17.96 -19.02 26.27
N ALA A 105 19.25 -19.37 26.35
CA ALA A 105 20.07 -19.09 27.53
C ALA A 105 20.16 -17.58 27.88
N HIS A 106 20.01 -16.70 26.89
CA HIS A 106 20.02 -15.25 27.09
C HIS A 106 18.71 -14.68 27.67
N HIS A 107 17.60 -15.42 27.65
CA HIS A 107 16.35 -15.02 28.30
C HIS A 107 16.34 -15.27 29.82
N LEU A 108 17.23 -16.13 30.34
CA LEU A 108 17.23 -16.51 31.76
C LEU A 108 17.33 -15.31 32.74
N PRO A 109 18.22 -14.31 32.52
CA PRO A 109 18.28 -13.13 33.39
C PRO A 109 16.98 -12.31 33.39
N VAL A 110 16.34 -12.18 32.22
CA VAL A 110 15.07 -11.46 32.04
C VAL A 110 13.93 -12.20 32.75
N MET A 111 13.89 -13.53 32.61
CA MET A 111 12.92 -14.36 33.33
C MET A 111 13.05 -14.25 34.85
N ASP A 112 14.28 -14.20 35.37
CA ASP A 112 14.52 -14.02 36.80
C ASP A 112 14.16 -12.60 37.29
N ALA A 113 14.29 -11.58 36.43
CA ALA A 113 13.77 -10.24 36.70
C ALA A 113 12.22 -10.22 36.72
N LEU A 114 11.58 -10.84 35.73
CA LEU A 114 10.12 -10.96 35.63
C LEU A 114 9.51 -11.70 36.84
N ARG A 115 10.16 -12.75 37.34
CA ARG A 115 9.72 -13.45 38.58
C ARG A 115 9.79 -12.58 39.84
N ARG A 116 10.73 -11.64 39.87
CA ARG A 116 10.89 -10.68 40.97
C ARG A 116 10.03 -9.44 40.82
N THR A 117 9.33 -9.30 39.70
CA THR A 117 8.45 -8.16 39.44
C THR A 117 7.34 -8.09 40.48
N ARG A 118 6.99 -6.87 40.89
CA ARG A 118 5.95 -6.60 41.88
C ARG A 118 5.04 -5.50 41.40
N PHE A 119 3.74 -5.68 41.59
CA PHE A 119 2.78 -4.60 41.47
C PHE A 119 2.97 -3.62 42.62
N ARG A 120 3.07 -2.34 42.30
CA ARG A 120 3.25 -1.23 43.24
C ARG A 120 2.35 -0.07 42.83
N VAL A 121 2.02 0.75 43.82
CA VAL A 121 1.42 2.06 43.58
C VAL A 121 2.43 3.10 44.03
N VAL A 122 2.88 3.93 43.09
CA VAL A 122 3.99 4.85 43.31
C VAL A 122 3.56 6.29 43.06
N ARG A 123 4.20 7.23 43.74
CA ARG A 123 4.10 8.65 43.44
C ARG A 123 5.40 9.12 42.82
N VAL A 124 5.34 9.77 41.67
CA VAL A 124 6.54 10.31 41.01
C VAL A 124 6.99 11.58 41.76
N GLU A 125 8.22 11.60 42.30
CA GLU A 125 8.71 12.71 43.11
C GLU A 125 9.51 13.73 42.30
N VAL A 126 10.60 13.29 41.67
CA VAL A 126 11.53 14.15 40.92
C VAL A 126 11.99 13.41 39.67
N PRO A 127 11.62 13.90 38.46
CA PRO A 127 12.20 13.43 37.21
C PRO A 127 13.69 13.81 37.13
N HIS A 128 14.52 12.85 36.75
CA HIS A 128 15.96 12.98 36.52
C HIS A 128 16.22 12.81 35.00
N GLY A 129 15.98 13.85 34.21
CA GLY A 129 16.11 13.78 32.74
C GLY A 129 14.87 13.19 32.06
N GLU A 130 15.02 12.79 30.79
CA GLU A 130 13.86 12.42 29.92
C GLU A 130 13.26 11.04 30.24
N ASN A 131 14.01 10.09 30.80
CA ASN A 131 13.56 8.70 31.01
C ASN A 131 13.93 8.15 32.40
N ALA A 132 13.99 8.99 33.44
CA ALA A 132 14.26 8.51 34.79
C ALA A 132 13.58 9.37 35.85
N ALA A 133 13.16 8.76 36.96
CA ALA A 133 12.64 9.48 38.11
C ALA A 133 12.84 8.68 39.40
N ASP A 134 12.92 9.41 40.51
CA ASP A 134 12.68 8.80 41.82
C ASP A 134 11.17 8.74 42.06
N VAL A 135 10.68 7.54 42.37
CA VAL A 135 9.28 7.28 42.69
C VAL A 135 9.18 6.75 44.11
N ARG A 136 8.18 7.21 44.86
CA ARG A 136 7.90 6.73 46.22
C ARG A 136 6.73 5.76 46.21
N ASP A 137 6.94 4.54 46.68
CA ASP A 137 5.86 3.59 46.94
C ASP A 137 4.92 4.15 48.02
N VAL A 138 3.66 4.35 47.68
CA VAL A 138 2.67 4.99 48.56
C VAL A 138 2.28 4.08 49.73
N ALA A 139 2.43 2.76 49.56
CA ALA A 139 2.02 1.75 50.52
C ALA A 139 3.14 1.39 51.50
N SER A 140 4.42 1.46 51.09
CA SER A 140 5.58 1.15 51.95
C SER A 140 6.42 2.37 52.35
N GLY A 141 6.33 3.47 51.61
CA GLY A 141 7.19 4.65 51.75
C GLY A 141 8.58 4.50 51.12
N GLU A 142 8.91 3.33 50.56
CA GLU A 142 10.17 3.03 49.88
C GLU A 142 10.36 3.94 48.66
N VAL A 143 11.58 4.45 48.46
CA VAL A 143 11.95 5.22 47.27
C VAL A 143 12.68 4.32 46.30
N LEU A 144 12.23 4.28 45.06
CA LEU A 144 12.77 3.48 43.98
C LEU A 144 13.22 4.41 42.85
N ARG A 145 14.37 4.11 42.26
CA ARG A 145 14.81 4.77 41.03
C ARG A 145 14.26 4.01 39.84
N ILE A 146 13.48 4.68 39.00
CA ILE A 146 12.96 4.15 37.73
C ILE A 146 13.77 4.74 36.58
N VAL A 147 14.14 3.92 35.60
CA VAL A 147 14.77 4.33 34.34
C VAL A 147 14.00 3.68 33.21
N ASP A 148 13.03 4.39 32.65
CA ASP A 148 12.02 3.87 31.73
C ASP A 148 11.49 5.00 30.85
N GLU A 149 11.19 4.71 29.57
CA GLU A 149 10.61 5.69 28.62
C GLU A 149 9.22 6.16 29.05
N GLY A 150 8.48 5.35 29.83
CA GLY A 150 7.19 5.74 30.41
C GLY A 150 7.30 6.77 31.55
N VAL A 151 8.52 7.19 31.94
CA VAL A 151 8.73 8.22 32.96
C VAL A 151 8.94 9.56 32.29
N MET A 152 7.84 10.25 32.00
CA MET A 152 7.86 11.57 31.37
C MET A 152 7.72 12.70 32.42
N PRO A 153 8.18 13.94 32.14
CA PRO A 153 8.00 15.08 33.04
C PRO A 153 6.56 15.32 33.49
N GLU A 154 5.59 15.02 32.63
CA GLU A 154 4.14 15.14 32.84
C GLU A 154 3.62 14.22 33.96
N THR A 155 4.37 13.16 34.28
CA THR A 155 4.03 12.23 35.36
C THR A 155 4.38 12.76 36.75
N ALA A 156 5.13 13.85 36.84
CA ALA A 156 5.58 14.41 38.11
C ALA A 156 4.41 14.69 39.06
N GLY A 157 4.49 14.13 40.26
CA GLY A 157 3.46 14.26 41.30
C GLY A 157 2.27 13.32 41.17
N LEU A 158 2.08 12.63 40.03
CA LEU A 158 1.01 11.67 39.81
C LEU A 158 1.20 10.40 40.64
N ARG A 159 0.07 9.74 40.94
CA ARG A 159 0.02 8.39 41.50
C ARG A 159 -0.14 7.41 40.34
N LEU A 160 0.74 6.44 40.23
CA LEU A 160 0.74 5.44 39.17
C LEU A 160 0.60 4.03 39.76
N ALA A 161 -0.29 3.23 39.20
CA ALA A 161 -0.35 1.79 39.41
C ALA A 161 0.49 1.08 38.33
N VAL A 162 1.54 0.37 38.77
CA VAL A 162 2.60 -0.13 37.87
C VAL A 162 3.11 -1.50 38.31
N TRP A 163 3.65 -2.25 37.36
CA TRP A 163 4.51 -3.40 37.67
C TRP A 163 5.96 -2.98 37.57
N VAL A 164 6.70 -3.17 38.65
CA VAL A 164 8.11 -2.77 38.74
C VAL A 164 8.99 -3.99 38.58
N VAL A 165 9.79 -4.00 37.50
CA VAL A 165 10.80 -5.02 37.22
C VAL A 165 12.15 -4.53 37.77
N PRO A 166 12.81 -5.30 38.65
CA PRO A 166 14.14 -4.93 39.14
C PRO A 166 15.19 -5.23 38.07
N ASP A 167 16.03 -4.24 37.76
CA ASP A 167 17.25 -4.44 36.97
C ASP A 167 18.43 -4.77 37.91
N ASN A 168 19.26 -5.72 37.51
CA ASN A 168 20.43 -6.14 38.27
C ASN A 168 21.51 -5.04 38.37
N GLY A 169 21.42 -3.99 37.53
CA GLY A 169 22.29 -2.81 37.55
C GLY A 169 21.91 -1.71 38.57
N GLY A 170 20.85 -1.91 39.36
CA GLY A 170 20.41 -0.93 40.39
C GLY A 170 19.37 0.09 39.92
N GLY A 171 18.91 0.00 38.67
CA GLY A 171 17.70 0.66 38.18
C GLY A 171 16.46 -0.24 38.34
N ASN A 172 15.28 0.34 38.25
CA ASN A 172 14.03 -0.41 38.10
C ASN A 172 13.30 0.09 36.85
N ARG A 173 12.42 -0.74 36.29
CA ARG A 173 11.64 -0.40 35.09
C ARG A 173 10.17 -0.69 35.29
N PHE A 174 9.32 -0.05 34.49
CA PHE A 174 7.92 -0.42 34.40
C PHE A 174 7.76 -1.59 33.43
N THR A 175 6.65 -2.31 33.56
CA THR A 175 6.26 -3.32 32.59
C THR A 175 4.74 -3.47 32.55
N GLY A 176 4.19 -3.73 31.37
CA GLY A 176 2.75 -3.66 31.15
C GLY A 176 2.18 -2.25 31.33
N PRO A 177 0.85 -2.11 31.48
CA PRO A 177 0.20 -0.82 31.48
C PRO A 177 0.60 0.01 32.71
N VAL A 178 1.03 1.25 32.46
CA VAL A 178 1.28 2.27 33.48
C VAL A 178 0.00 3.08 33.66
N VAL A 179 -0.63 2.96 34.83
CA VAL A 179 -2.00 3.45 35.04
C VAL A 179 -2.03 4.65 35.99
N PRO A 180 -2.31 5.87 35.51
CA PRO A 180 -2.52 7.02 36.37
C PRO A 180 -3.77 6.84 37.23
N LEU A 181 -3.67 7.26 38.49
CA LEU A 181 -4.74 7.15 39.47
C LEU A 181 -5.23 8.54 39.88
N ASP A 182 -6.51 8.77 39.62
CA ASP A 182 -7.27 9.84 40.27
C ASP A 182 -7.59 9.48 41.74
N ASP A 183 -8.33 10.34 42.43
CA ASP A 183 -8.68 10.12 43.83
C ASP A 183 -9.61 8.91 44.04
N ASP A 184 -10.51 8.64 43.09
CA ASP A 184 -11.48 7.54 43.19
C ASP A 184 -10.81 6.17 42.97
N ALA A 185 -9.94 6.07 41.97
CA ALA A 185 -9.13 4.88 41.71
C ALA A 185 -8.10 4.66 42.84
N PHE A 186 -7.55 5.73 43.40
CA PHE A 186 -6.66 5.63 44.55
C PHE A 186 -7.39 5.16 45.83
N ALA A 187 -8.63 5.58 46.06
CA ALA A 187 -9.42 5.10 47.20
C ALA A 187 -9.59 3.57 47.17
N VAL A 188 -9.63 2.94 45.99
CA VAL A 188 -9.60 1.48 45.86
C VAL A 188 -8.30 0.90 46.43
N VAL A 189 -7.16 1.53 46.15
CA VAL A 189 -5.83 1.12 46.64
C VAL A 189 -5.74 1.23 48.16
N GLU A 190 -6.31 2.28 48.75
CA GLU A 190 -6.24 2.52 50.20
C GLU A 190 -6.76 1.34 51.03
N GLY A 191 -7.81 0.65 50.54
CA GLY A 191 -8.34 -0.56 51.17
C GLY A 191 -7.37 -1.75 51.20
N PHE A 192 -6.31 -1.71 50.39
CA PHE A 192 -5.25 -2.72 50.35
C PHE A 192 -3.98 -2.29 51.07
N ILE A 193 -3.86 -1.06 51.59
CA ILE A 193 -2.66 -0.63 52.31
C ILE A 193 -2.64 -1.24 53.72
N ARG A 194 -1.54 -1.89 54.10
CA ARG A 194 -1.38 -2.44 55.45
C ARG A 194 -1.39 -1.33 56.51
N PRO A 195 -1.97 -1.58 57.70
CA PRO A 195 -1.78 -0.70 58.85
C PRO A 195 -0.30 -0.41 59.09
N GLY A 196 0.04 0.87 59.29
CA GLY A 196 1.42 1.32 59.45
C GLY A 196 2.24 1.45 58.16
N ARG A 197 1.60 1.34 56.97
CA ARG A 197 2.24 1.50 55.65
C ARG A 197 3.46 0.59 55.47
N SER A 198 3.27 -0.71 55.72
CA SER A 198 4.29 -1.75 55.48
C SER A 198 4.13 -2.44 54.12
N GLY A 199 3.45 -1.80 53.16
CA GLY A 199 3.14 -2.33 51.83
C GLY A 199 1.68 -2.76 51.63
N LEU A 200 1.39 -3.39 50.48
CA LEU A 200 0.05 -3.84 50.10
C LEU A 200 -0.32 -5.21 50.72
N VAL A 201 -1.57 -5.36 51.14
CA VAL A 201 -2.24 -6.61 51.48
C VAL A 201 -2.65 -7.29 50.17
N ASN A 202 -1.85 -8.25 49.70
CA ASN A 202 -2.06 -8.95 48.42
C ASN A 202 -2.00 -8.01 47.19
N PRO A 203 -0.79 -7.73 46.68
CA PRO A 203 -0.59 -6.85 45.52
C PRO A 203 -1.37 -7.27 44.26
N LEU A 204 -1.57 -8.58 44.03
CA LEU A 204 -2.30 -9.07 42.85
C LEU A 204 -3.79 -8.72 42.93
N ARG A 205 -4.42 -8.88 44.10
CA ARG A 205 -5.82 -8.50 44.29
C ARG A 205 -6.00 -6.99 44.25
N CYS A 206 -5.00 -6.23 44.71
CA CYS A 206 -4.98 -4.77 44.55
C CYS A 206 -4.95 -4.39 43.06
N ALA A 207 -4.01 -4.96 42.28
CA ALA A 207 -3.92 -4.72 40.84
C ALA A 207 -5.23 -5.02 40.12
N GLU A 208 -5.82 -6.18 40.37
CA GLU A 208 -7.10 -6.58 39.80
C GLU A 208 -8.25 -5.63 40.19
N ALA A 209 -8.28 -5.16 41.45
CA ALA A 209 -9.29 -4.21 41.90
C ALA A 209 -9.16 -2.84 41.22
N VAL A 210 -7.93 -2.34 41.07
CA VAL A 210 -7.62 -1.10 40.35
C VAL A 210 -7.97 -1.22 38.87
N TYR A 211 -7.50 -2.27 38.18
CA TYR A 211 -7.80 -2.50 36.77
C TYR A 211 -9.30 -2.64 36.52
N ARG A 212 -10.02 -3.39 37.37
CA ARG A 212 -11.48 -3.46 37.31
C ARG A 212 -12.12 -2.08 37.46
N HIS A 213 -11.65 -1.26 38.39
CA HIS A 213 -12.19 0.08 38.60
C HIS A 213 -11.96 0.95 37.36
N VAL A 214 -10.73 1.01 36.85
CA VAL A 214 -10.35 1.80 35.68
C VAL A 214 -11.09 1.36 34.42
N VAL A 215 -11.21 0.05 34.18
CA VAL A 215 -12.00 -0.47 33.06
C VAL A 215 -13.47 -0.09 33.19
N ARG A 216 -14.04 -0.06 34.40
CA ARG A 216 -15.46 0.27 34.61
C ARG A 216 -15.75 1.76 34.48
N ASN A 217 -14.86 2.60 35.00
CA ASN A 217 -15.09 4.03 35.18
C ASN A 217 -14.34 4.91 34.17
N GLY A 218 -13.44 4.32 33.38
CA GLY A 218 -12.54 5.01 32.46
C GLY A 218 -11.18 5.34 33.10
N PRO A 219 -10.11 5.44 32.30
CA PRO A 219 -8.80 5.90 32.79
C PRO A 219 -8.79 7.40 33.07
N MET A 220 -7.92 7.83 33.99
CA MET A 220 -7.59 9.24 34.16
C MET A 220 -6.82 9.72 32.92
N HIS A 221 -7.34 10.76 32.27
CA HIS A 221 -6.69 11.39 31.12
C HIS A 221 -5.53 12.29 31.58
N VAL A 222 -4.32 12.06 31.06
CA VAL A 222 -3.14 12.87 31.34
C VAL A 222 -2.53 13.31 30.02
N PRO A 223 -2.68 14.60 29.64
CA PRO A 223 -2.13 15.11 28.38
C PRO A 223 -0.64 14.81 28.24
N GLY A 224 -0.25 14.17 27.12
CA GLY A 224 1.14 13.77 26.83
C GLY A 224 1.55 12.40 27.39
N PHE A 225 0.74 11.78 28.25
CA PHE A 225 1.04 10.48 28.87
C PHE A 225 0.21 9.31 28.28
N ASP A 226 -0.94 9.60 27.66
CA ASP A 226 -1.82 8.59 27.05
C ASP A 226 -1.27 7.99 25.72
N GLY A 227 0.05 8.05 25.54
CA GLY A 227 0.80 7.80 24.30
C GLY A 227 0.81 6.36 23.77
N GLU A 228 0.18 5.38 24.43
CA GLU A 228 0.04 4.03 23.84
C GLU A 228 -0.93 4.00 22.64
N VAL A 229 -1.77 5.02 22.47
CA VAL A 229 -2.53 5.20 21.22
C VAL A 229 -1.67 5.84 20.12
N ASP A 230 -0.59 6.54 20.47
CA ASP A 230 0.37 7.10 19.49
C ASP A 230 1.30 6.03 18.88
N ALA A 231 1.53 4.91 19.57
CA ALA A 231 2.32 3.79 19.02
C ALA A 231 1.64 3.07 17.83
N LEU A 232 0.32 3.20 17.66
CA LEU A 232 -0.40 2.73 16.47
C LEU A 232 -0.12 3.60 15.23
N PHE A 233 0.53 4.75 15.39
CA PHE A 233 0.83 5.73 14.36
C PHE A 233 2.34 6.04 14.24
N ALA A 234 3.21 5.12 14.72
CA ALA A 234 4.65 5.33 14.87
C ALA A 234 5.36 5.93 13.62
N ASP A 235 6.33 6.78 13.93
CA ASP A 235 6.94 7.86 13.12
C ASP A 235 7.72 7.49 11.83
N ASP A 236 7.52 6.31 11.24
CA ASP A 236 8.18 5.88 9.99
C ASP A 236 7.21 5.44 8.87
N ASP A 237 5.89 5.55 9.06
CA ASP A 237 4.91 5.36 7.98
C ASP A 237 4.65 6.67 7.24
N ASP A 238 5.14 6.78 6.01
CA ASP A 238 4.93 7.91 5.10
C ASP A 238 3.44 8.36 5.03
N LEU A 239 2.49 7.42 5.10
CA LEU A 239 1.06 7.76 5.11
C LEU A 239 0.61 8.36 6.44
N ALA A 240 1.19 7.94 7.57
CA ALA A 240 0.88 8.50 8.88
C ALA A 240 1.43 9.92 9.03
N ILE A 241 2.65 10.16 8.53
CA ILE A 241 3.24 11.49 8.42
C ILE A 241 2.31 12.38 7.59
N LEU A 242 1.91 11.90 6.41
CA LEU A 242 1.04 12.64 5.50
C LEU A 242 -0.33 12.94 6.11
N ALA A 243 -0.97 11.97 6.79
CA ALA A 243 -2.22 12.18 7.48
C ALA A 243 -2.09 13.23 8.59
N GLY A 244 -0.96 13.22 9.31
CA GLY A 244 -0.61 14.25 10.27
C GLY A 244 -0.52 15.64 9.65
N GLU A 245 0.16 15.78 8.51
CA GLU A 245 0.25 17.04 7.76
C GLU A 245 -1.13 17.51 7.29
N TRP A 246 -1.91 16.61 6.67
CA TRP A 246 -3.25 16.91 6.17
C TRP A 246 -4.23 17.30 7.28
N SER A 247 -4.04 16.77 8.50
CA SER A 247 -4.85 17.14 9.67
C SER A 247 -4.60 18.55 10.19
N ARG A 248 -3.44 19.13 9.88
CA ARG A 248 -3.01 20.47 10.29
C ARG A 248 -3.19 21.50 9.18
N ALA A 249 -3.20 21.06 7.92
CA ALA A 249 -3.34 21.92 6.75
C ALA A 249 -4.81 22.23 6.43
N ASP A 250 -5.13 23.52 6.32
CA ASP A 250 -6.39 24.01 5.76
C ASP A 250 -6.18 24.33 4.26
N GLY A 251 -6.84 23.59 3.36
CA GLY A 251 -6.81 23.90 1.92
C GLY A 251 -6.68 22.68 1.01
N ALA A 252 -6.36 22.95 -0.27
CA ALA A 252 -6.14 21.92 -1.27
C ALA A 252 -4.87 21.11 -0.97
N ARG A 253 -4.90 19.80 -1.24
CA ARG A 253 -3.77 18.89 -1.05
C ARG A 253 -2.74 19.06 -2.16
N ASP A 254 -1.47 18.82 -1.85
CA ASP A 254 -0.42 18.80 -2.86
C ASP A 254 -0.72 17.69 -3.88
N PRO A 255 -0.68 17.97 -5.19
CA PRO A 255 -0.82 16.94 -6.22
C PRO A 255 0.13 15.74 -6.06
N GLU A 256 1.36 15.96 -5.57
CA GLU A 256 2.33 14.88 -5.36
C GLU A 256 1.89 13.94 -4.22
N ASP A 257 1.36 14.50 -3.13
CA ASP A 257 0.81 13.74 -2.00
C ASP A 257 -0.41 12.90 -2.44
N VAL A 258 -1.31 13.51 -3.23
CA VAL A 258 -2.47 12.80 -3.77
C VAL A 258 -2.02 11.63 -4.64
N LEU A 259 -1.02 11.84 -5.50
CA LEU A 259 -0.45 10.77 -6.32
C LEU A 259 0.19 9.66 -5.46
N PHE A 260 0.89 10.03 -4.40
CA PHE A 260 1.46 9.09 -3.43
C PHE A 260 0.37 8.21 -2.79
N VAL A 261 -0.70 8.80 -2.28
CA VAL A 261 -1.84 8.08 -1.69
C VAL A 261 -2.47 7.11 -2.70
N ARG A 262 -2.74 7.56 -3.93
CA ARG A 262 -3.31 6.71 -4.98
C ARG A 262 -2.38 5.55 -5.33
N ALA A 263 -1.06 5.74 -5.26
CA ALA A 263 -0.08 4.68 -5.50
C ALA A 263 -0.06 3.60 -4.40
N GLN A 264 -0.55 3.90 -3.20
CA GLN A 264 -0.63 3.01 -2.03
C GLN A 264 -2.02 2.39 -1.84
N SER A 265 -2.71 2.02 -2.92
CA SER A 265 -4.08 1.45 -2.86
C SER A 265 -4.12 -0.07 -2.98
N ASP A 266 -3.21 -0.78 -2.30
CA ASP A 266 -3.24 -2.24 -2.15
C ASP A 266 -4.05 -2.67 -0.90
N PRO A 267 -4.44 -3.96 -0.78
CA PRO A 267 -5.36 -4.40 0.28
C PRO A 267 -4.86 -4.14 1.70
N ASP A 268 -3.57 -4.37 1.95
CA ASP A 268 -2.98 -4.25 3.28
C ASP A 268 -2.95 -2.79 3.71
N THR A 269 -2.47 -1.90 2.83
CA THR A 269 -2.44 -0.47 3.13
C THR A 269 -3.83 0.14 3.29
N VAL A 270 -4.80 -0.27 2.47
CA VAL A 270 -6.19 0.22 2.65
C VAL A 270 -6.76 -0.22 3.99
N VAL A 271 -6.54 -1.47 4.41
CA VAL A 271 -6.97 -1.93 5.74
C VAL A 271 -6.25 -1.16 6.86
N GLY A 272 -4.95 -0.92 6.72
CA GLY A 272 -4.17 -0.09 7.65
C GLY A 272 -4.76 1.30 7.84
N VAL A 273 -5.13 1.97 6.73
CA VAL A 273 -5.81 3.27 6.79
C VAL A 273 -7.15 3.18 7.51
N MET A 274 -7.95 2.13 7.29
CA MET A 274 -9.22 1.97 8.01
C MET A 274 -9.01 1.76 9.52
N ILE A 275 -7.97 1.02 9.90
CA ILE A 275 -7.57 0.87 11.31
C ILE A 275 -7.17 2.24 11.88
N ALA A 276 -6.41 3.03 11.13
CA ALA A 276 -5.98 4.37 11.52
C ALA A 276 -7.17 5.35 11.70
N ILE A 277 -8.19 5.29 10.84
CA ILE A 277 -9.45 6.05 11.01
C ILE A 277 -10.12 5.67 12.33
N VAL A 278 -10.28 4.36 12.58
CA VAL A 278 -10.87 3.88 13.84
C VAL A 278 -10.05 4.40 15.01
N GLY A 279 -8.73 4.20 15.01
CA GLY A 279 -7.83 4.67 16.08
C GLY A 279 -7.94 6.18 16.33
N ALA A 280 -7.99 7.00 15.29
CA ALA A 280 -8.11 8.45 15.42
C ALA A 280 -9.47 8.89 15.97
N ARG A 281 -10.57 8.23 15.56
CA ARG A 281 -11.93 8.45 16.12
C ARG A 281 -11.97 8.06 17.60
N LEU A 282 -11.39 6.90 17.97
CA LEU A 282 -11.29 6.43 19.35
C LEU A 282 -10.52 7.42 20.24
N ALA A 283 -9.49 8.05 19.70
CA ALA A 283 -8.66 9.04 20.39
C ALA A 283 -9.29 10.44 20.47
N GLY A 284 -10.50 10.65 19.91
CA GLY A 284 -11.14 11.96 19.83
C GLY A 284 -10.36 12.96 18.94
N ARG A 285 -9.51 12.48 18.03
CA ARG A 285 -8.69 13.30 17.15
C ARG A 285 -9.41 13.55 15.82
N ASP A 286 -10.51 14.29 15.87
CA ASP A 286 -11.44 14.48 14.73
C ASP A 286 -10.75 14.97 13.45
N ARG A 287 -9.79 15.90 13.56
CA ARG A 287 -9.03 16.39 12.38
C ARG A 287 -8.15 15.32 11.75
N LEU A 288 -7.54 14.47 12.57
CA LEU A 288 -6.71 13.37 12.09
C LEU A 288 -7.57 12.26 11.49
N ALA A 289 -8.71 11.95 12.11
CA ALA A 289 -9.70 11.03 11.54
C ALA A 289 -10.18 11.54 10.18
N GLY A 290 -10.49 12.84 10.05
CA GLY A 290 -10.87 13.46 8.79
C GLY A 290 -9.79 13.37 7.70
N ALA A 291 -8.51 13.55 8.07
CA ALA A 291 -7.40 13.37 7.14
C ALA A 291 -7.28 11.92 6.65
N TRP A 292 -7.38 10.94 7.56
CA TRP A 292 -7.37 9.53 7.20
C TRP A 292 -8.58 9.13 6.34
N GLU A 293 -9.77 9.70 6.59
CA GLU A 293 -10.95 9.49 5.75
C GLU A 293 -10.77 10.04 4.34
N GLU A 294 -10.06 11.16 4.18
CA GLU A 294 -9.72 11.73 2.88
C GLU A 294 -8.76 10.80 2.10
N ILE A 295 -7.74 10.27 2.78
CA ILE A 295 -6.82 9.26 2.23
C ILE A 295 -7.58 8.01 1.80
N ALA A 296 -8.43 7.46 2.67
CA ALA A 296 -9.24 6.28 2.38
C ALA A 296 -10.15 6.50 1.16
N ARG A 297 -10.76 7.68 1.04
CA ARG A 297 -11.61 8.04 -0.09
C ARG A 297 -10.82 8.01 -1.41
N LEU A 298 -9.63 8.60 -1.43
CA LEU A 298 -8.75 8.58 -2.60
C LEU A 298 -8.37 7.15 -3.00
N GLN A 299 -8.08 6.28 -2.03
CA GLN A 299 -7.74 4.88 -2.31
C GLN A 299 -8.93 4.09 -2.87
N ILE A 300 -10.11 4.21 -2.25
CA ILE A 300 -11.33 3.52 -2.72
C ILE A 300 -11.75 4.01 -4.12
N GLU A 301 -11.67 5.33 -4.37
CA GLU A 301 -11.90 5.91 -5.69
C GLU A 301 -10.89 5.35 -6.72
N THR A 302 -9.61 5.26 -6.35
CA THR A 302 -8.56 4.72 -7.22
C THR A 302 -8.80 3.26 -7.56
N ILE A 303 -9.22 2.44 -6.58
CA ILE A 303 -9.57 1.04 -6.80
C ILE A 303 -10.73 0.93 -7.79
N ASP A 304 -11.80 1.69 -7.59
CA ASP A 304 -12.96 1.69 -8.51
C ASP A 304 -12.56 2.11 -9.94
N ARG A 305 -11.70 3.13 -10.07
CA ARG A 305 -11.17 3.58 -11.38
C ARG A 305 -10.32 2.50 -12.06
N ARG A 306 -9.44 1.82 -11.32
CA ARG A 306 -8.56 0.77 -11.88
C ARG A 306 -9.33 -0.43 -12.42
N VAL A 307 -10.42 -0.84 -11.75
CA VAL A 307 -11.27 -1.95 -12.20
C VAL A 307 -11.86 -1.68 -13.59
N ARG A 308 -12.21 -0.42 -13.88
CA ARG A 308 -12.74 -0.03 -15.21
C ARG A 308 -11.70 -0.17 -16.33
N ILE A 309 -10.43 -0.27 -15.98
CA ILE A 309 -9.30 -0.14 -16.91
C ILE A 309 -8.53 -1.44 -17.09
N SER A 310 -8.34 -2.21 -16.01
CA SER A 310 -7.65 -3.50 -16.05
C SER A 310 -8.48 -4.56 -15.33
N PRO A 311 -8.85 -5.67 -16.02
CA PRO A 311 -9.54 -6.80 -15.41
C PRO A 311 -8.77 -7.47 -14.27
N SER A 312 -7.45 -7.25 -14.22
CA SER A 312 -6.57 -7.81 -13.18
C SER A 312 -6.36 -6.86 -12.00
N ALA A 313 -7.02 -5.69 -12.00
CA ALA A 313 -6.99 -4.78 -10.87
C ALA A 313 -7.71 -5.37 -9.66
N LEU A 314 -7.26 -4.96 -8.46
CA LEU A 314 -7.98 -5.21 -7.22
C LEU A 314 -9.43 -4.69 -7.36
N THR A 315 -10.41 -5.53 -7.03
CA THR A 315 -11.82 -5.11 -6.99
C THR A 315 -12.25 -4.77 -5.57
N LEU A 316 -13.27 -3.92 -5.42
CA LEU A 316 -13.86 -3.64 -4.12
C LEU A 316 -14.50 -4.89 -3.48
N GLU A 317 -14.94 -5.85 -4.29
CA GLU A 317 -15.46 -7.15 -3.81
C GLU A 317 -14.34 -8.07 -3.30
N ALA A 318 -13.19 -8.10 -3.98
CA ALA A 318 -12.01 -8.80 -3.50
C ALA A 318 -11.47 -8.18 -2.21
N LEU A 319 -11.51 -6.84 -2.10
CA LEU A 319 -11.16 -6.13 -0.88
C LEU A 319 -12.15 -6.41 0.26
N ASP A 320 -13.46 -6.42 0.00
CA ASP A 320 -14.47 -6.82 1.01
C ASP A 320 -14.24 -8.26 1.49
N SER A 321 -13.92 -9.17 0.56
CA SER A 321 -13.57 -10.57 0.89
C SER A 321 -12.28 -10.66 1.71
N PHE A 322 -11.32 -9.77 1.45
CA PHE A 322 -10.09 -9.66 2.23
C PHE A 322 -10.36 -9.19 3.66
N VAL A 323 -11.13 -8.11 3.83
CA VAL A 323 -11.57 -7.60 5.14
C VAL A 323 -12.35 -8.66 5.91
N ALA A 324 -13.30 -9.36 5.26
CA ALA A 324 -14.09 -10.41 5.89
C ALA A 324 -13.21 -11.57 6.40
N ARG A 325 -12.13 -11.90 5.68
CA ARG A 325 -11.18 -12.94 6.09
C ARG A 325 -10.41 -12.53 7.35
N LEU A 326 -9.88 -11.31 7.39
CA LEU A 326 -9.15 -10.77 8.55
C LEU A 326 -10.05 -10.66 9.78
N MET A 327 -11.34 -10.32 9.59
CA MET A 327 -12.32 -10.37 10.68
C MET A 327 -12.54 -11.79 11.21
N ALA A 328 -12.63 -12.78 10.31
CA ALA A 328 -12.86 -14.17 10.71
C ALA A 328 -11.67 -14.77 11.48
N THR A 329 -10.46 -14.28 11.23
CA THR A 329 -9.24 -14.67 11.98
C THR A 329 -9.01 -13.84 13.25
N GLY A 330 -9.82 -12.80 13.48
CA GLY A 330 -9.70 -11.92 14.64
C GLY A 330 -8.58 -10.89 14.53
N GLU A 331 -7.98 -10.72 13.35
CA GLU A 331 -6.90 -9.77 13.10
C GLU A 331 -7.39 -8.31 13.07
N ILE A 332 -8.67 -8.08 12.75
CA ILE A 332 -9.28 -6.74 12.75
C ILE A 332 -10.69 -6.74 13.38
N PRO A 333 -11.10 -5.65 14.06
CA PRO A 333 -12.43 -5.53 14.66
C PRO A 333 -13.51 -5.21 13.62
N SER A 334 -14.78 -5.42 14.00
CA SER A 334 -15.94 -5.13 13.14
C SER A 334 -16.11 -3.65 12.79
N SER A 335 -15.56 -2.74 13.60
CA SER A 335 -15.52 -1.30 13.33
C SER A 335 -14.75 -0.97 12.05
N VAL A 336 -13.67 -1.68 11.74
CA VAL A 336 -12.88 -1.49 10.50
C VAL A 336 -13.72 -1.80 9.26
N ARG A 337 -14.53 -2.86 9.30
CA ARG A 337 -15.46 -3.18 8.21
C ARG A 337 -16.56 -2.14 8.05
N GLN A 338 -17.03 -1.56 9.16
CA GLN A 338 -18.02 -0.50 9.11
C GLN A 338 -17.47 0.75 8.40
N VAL A 339 -16.24 1.16 8.71
CA VAL A 339 -15.56 2.26 7.99
C VAL A 339 -15.39 1.92 6.50
N PHE A 340 -15.01 0.69 6.16
CA PHE A 340 -14.92 0.28 4.76
C PHE A 340 -16.26 0.41 4.01
N ILE A 341 -17.38 0.01 4.63
CA ILE A 341 -18.73 0.16 4.07
C ILE A 341 -19.09 1.65 3.90
N GLU A 342 -18.81 2.47 4.91
CA GLU A 342 -19.01 3.93 4.85
C GLU A 342 -18.27 4.55 3.66
N MET A 343 -16.99 4.25 3.51
CA MET A 343 -16.16 4.79 2.42
C MET A 343 -16.67 4.33 1.04
N ARG A 344 -17.09 3.07 0.91
CA ARG A 344 -17.69 2.55 -0.33
C ARG A 344 -18.96 3.32 -0.71
N HIS A 345 -19.81 3.65 0.27
CA HIS A 345 -21.03 4.44 0.02
C HIS A 345 -20.73 5.89 -0.38
N VAL A 346 -19.70 6.49 0.21
CA VAL A 346 -19.27 7.86 -0.12
C VAL A 346 -18.81 7.94 -1.58
N VAL A 347 -18.01 6.97 -2.04
CA VAL A 347 -17.47 6.94 -3.41
C VAL A 347 -18.55 6.55 -4.45
N ALA A 348 -19.54 5.73 -4.08
CA ALA A 348 -20.59 5.29 -4.99
C ALA A 348 -21.61 6.37 -5.40
N ARG A 349 -21.62 7.57 -4.78
CA ARG A 349 -22.48 8.67 -5.21
C ARG A 349 -21.92 9.27 -6.51
N PRO A 350 -22.57 9.07 -7.66
CA PRO A 350 -22.06 9.65 -8.90
C PRO A 350 -22.22 11.17 -8.84
N GLY A 351 -21.16 11.89 -9.20
CA GLY A 351 -21.28 13.28 -9.63
C GLY A 351 -22.31 13.35 -10.75
N LYS A 352 -23.41 14.03 -10.46
CA LYS A 352 -24.53 14.23 -11.38
C LYS A 352 -24.09 15.19 -12.48
N ASP A 353 -24.66 14.98 -13.67
CA ASP A 353 -24.62 15.84 -14.87
C ASP A 353 -23.47 15.54 -15.85
N ARG A 354 -23.79 14.70 -16.86
CA ARG A 354 -23.04 14.65 -18.11
C ARG A 354 -24.02 14.84 -19.29
N PRO A 355 -23.81 15.83 -20.17
CA PRO A 355 -24.70 16.07 -21.30
C PRO A 355 -24.56 14.97 -22.36
N ALA A 356 -25.69 14.54 -22.94
CA ALA A 356 -25.79 13.37 -23.82
C ALA A 356 -25.48 13.66 -25.30
N ASP A 357 -25.38 14.93 -25.70
CA ASP A 357 -25.46 15.35 -27.11
C ASP A 357 -24.19 15.02 -27.93
N GLY A 358 -23.00 15.00 -27.31
CA GLY A 358 -21.73 14.65 -27.98
C GLY A 358 -21.43 13.15 -28.09
N ARG A 359 -22.29 12.29 -27.54
CA ARG A 359 -22.04 10.84 -27.46
C ARG A 359 -22.38 10.11 -28.76
N ALA A 360 -23.41 10.56 -29.47
CA ALA A 360 -23.85 9.94 -30.72
C ALA A 360 -22.84 10.11 -31.86
N ASP A 361 -22.23 11.28 -32.00
CA ASP A 361 -21.19 11.55 -33.01
C ASP A 361 -19.90 10.77 -32.71
N LEU A 362 -19.52 10.67 -31.44
CA LEU A 362 -18.40 9.85 -30.98
C LEU A 362 -18.65 8.36 -31.26
N ASP A 363 -19.83 7.86 -30.92
CA ASP A 363 -20.21 6.45 -31.18
C ASP A 363 -20.22 6.14 -32.69
N ALA A 364 -20.68 7.08 -33.53
CA ALA A 364 -20.64 6.95 -34.99
C ALA A 364 -19.19 6.93 -35.52
N LEU A 365 -18.30 7.75 -34.96
CA LEU A 365 -16.87 7.76 -35.29
C LEU A 365 -16.21 6.42 -34.91
N ILE A 366 -16.45 5.93 -33.70
CA ILE A 366 -15.94 4.63 -33.22
C ILE A 366 -16.47 3.51 -34.12
N ALA A 367 -17.76 3.50 -34.43
CA ALA A 367 -18.37 2.53 -35.34
C ALA A 367 -17.74 2.57 -36.73
N ARG A 368 -17.36 3.76 -37.23
CA ARG A 368 -16.66 3.91 -38.51
C ARG A 368 -15.23 3.38 -38.47
N ILE A 369 -14.50 3.59 -37.37
CA ILE A 369 -13.16 3.01 -37.15
C ILE A 369 -13.27 1.47 -37.13
N GLN A 370 -14.26 0.94 -36.41
CA GLN A 370 -14.53 -0.51 -36.35
C GLN A 370 -14.97 -1.08 -37.69
N ALA A 371 -15.78 -0.37 -38.48
CA ALA A 371 -16.21 -0.79 -39.80
C ALA A 371 -15.04 -0.82 -40.81
N LEU A 372 -14.11 0.15 -40.72
CA LEU A 372 -12.87 0.13 -41.49
C LEU A 372 -12.03 -1.10 -41.13
N ARG A 373 -11.89 -1.38 -39.83
CA ARG A 373 -11.24 -2.60 -39.33
C ARG A 373 -11.89 -3.88 -39.90
N ALA A 374 -13.21 -4.04 -39.78
CA ALA A 374 -13.92 -5.23 -40.27
C ALA A 374 -13.76 -5.45 -41.79
N ARG A 375 -13.85 -4.38 -42.59
CA ARG A 375 -13.70 -4.46 -44.06
C ARG A 375 -12.29 -4.88 -44.48
N THR A 376 -11.26 -4.49 -43.73
CA THR A 376 -9.88 -4.93 -44.01
C THR A 376 -9.63 -6.40 -43.68
N VAL A 377 -10.40 -6.98 -42.75
CA VAL A 377 -10.29 -8.40 -42.35
C VAL A 377 -11.08 -9.31 -43.30
N GLU A 378 -12.32 -8.95 -43.66
CA GLU A 378 -13.19 -9.79 -44.50
C GLU A 378 -12.73 -9.91 -45.96
N ARG A 379 -12.05 -8.88 -46.50
CA ARG A 379 -11.69 -8.83 -47.93
C ARG A 379 -10.29 -9.32 -48.24
N GLY A 380 -9.51 -9.73 -47.23
CA GLY A 380 -8.09 -10.06 -47.42
C GLY A 380 -7.34 -8.89 -48.06
N CYS A 381 -7.67 -7.66 -47.63
CA CYS A 381 -7.08 -6.43 -48.15
C CYS A 381 -5.55 -6.49 -48.09
N THR A 382 -4.88 -5.96 -49.11
CA THR A 382 -3.42 -5.88 -49.14
C THR A 382 -2.93 -4.95 -48.03
N GLU A 383 -1.69 -5.12 -47.59
CA GLU A 383 -1.09 -4.32 -46.52
C GLU A 383 -1.23 -2.80 -46.76
N GLU A 384 -1.12 -2.39 -48.02
CA GLU A 384 -1.32 -1.01 -48.50
C GLU A 384 -2.75 -0.47 -48.24
N GLU A 385 -3.79 -1.30 -48.40
CA GLU A 385 -5.19 -0.90 -48.19
C GLU A 385 -5.53 -0.74 -46.70
N ALA A 386 -4.90 -1.54 -45.85
CA ALA A 386 -5.09 -1.49 -44.41
C ALA A 386 -4.42 -0.26 -43.79
N LEU A 387 -3.27 0.18 -44.34
CA LEU A 387 -2.54 1.36 -43.90
C LEU A 387 -3.16 2.68 -44.36
N ALA A 388 -3.75 2.73 -45.57
CA ALA A 388 -4.56 3.86 -46.02
C ALA A 388 -5.80 4.11 -45.13
N ALA A 389 -6.35 3.03 -44.55
CA ALA A 389 -7.45 3.14 -43.59
C ALA A 389 -7.00 3.77 -42.26
N ALA A 390 -5.80 3.48 -41.75
CA ALA A 390 -5.28 4.13 -40.53
C ALA A 390 -5.03 5.64 -40.72
N ALA A 391 -4.55 6.06 -41.90
CA ALA A 391 -4.43 7.48 -42.23
C ALA A 391 -5.79 8.18 -42.27
N LYS A 392 -6.80 7.48 -42.81
CA LYS A 392 -8.16 8.00 -42.82
C LYS A 392 -8.73 8.11 -41.42
N VAL A 393 -8.42 7.16 -40.53
CA VAL A 393 -8.78 7.24 -39.11
C VAL A 393 -8.14 8.47 -38.45
N ALA A 394 -6.84 8.71 -38.65
CA ALA A 394 -6.18 9.90 -38.12
C ALA A 394 -6.81 11.22 -38.63
N GLU A 395 -7.10 11.31 -39.94
CA GLU A 395 -7.77 12.48 -40.52
C GLU A 395 -9.21 12.66 -39.99
N LEU A 396 -9.93 11.55 -39.75
CA LEU A 396 -11.27 11.59 -39.16
C LEU A 396 -11.22 12.08 -37.71
N LEU A 397 -10.23 11.64 -36.94
CA LEU A 397 -9.99 12.09 -35.56
C LEU A 397 -9.64 13.57 -35.51
N ASP A 398 -8.80 14.07 -36.42
CA ASP A 398 -8.45 15.49 -36.51
C ASP A 398 -9.68 16.34 -36.83
N ARG A 399 -10.50 15.93 -37.81
CA ARG A 399 -11.74 16.63 -38.17
C ARG A 399 -12.72 16.67 -36.99
N HIS A 400 -12.90 15.55 -36.31
CA HIS A 400 -13.76 15.47 -35.13
C HIS A 400 -13.19 16.32 -33.98
N GLY A 401 -11.88 16.29 -33.75
CA GLY A 401 -11.21 17.12 -32.76
C GLY A 401 -11.45 18.61 -33.00
N LEU A 402 -11.39 19.07 -34.26
CA LEU A 402 -11.65 20.45 -34.64
C LEU A 402 -13.12 20.88 -34.51
N SER A 403 -14.07 19.93 -34.50
CA SER A 403 -15.50 20.22 -34.29
C SER A 403 -15.92 20.23 -32.82
N LEU A 404 -15.11 19.67 -31.93
CA LEU A 404 -15.42 19.63 -30.49
C LEU A 404 -15.09 20.95 -29.82
N SER A 405 -15.93 21.36 -28.86
CA SER A 405 -15.56 22.43 -27.93
C SER A 405 -14.59 21.94 -26.86
N GLU A 406 -13.87 22.86 -26.21
CA GLU A 406 -13.02 22.52 -25.05
C GLU A 406 -13.81 21.83 -23.93
N LEU A 407 -15.07 22.22 -23.73
CA LEU A 407 -15.96 21.60 -22.75
C LEU A 407 -16.28 20.15 -23.13
N ASP A 408 -16.48 19.86 -24.42
CA ASP A 408 -16.77 18.50 -24.88
C ASP A 408 -15.58 17.56 -24.67
N VAL A 409 -14.35 18.05 -24.91
CA VAL A 409 -13.13 17.28 -24.68
C VAL A 409 -12.90 17.01 -23.18
N ARG A 410 -13.07 18.02 -22.32
CA ARG A 410 -12.99 17.83 -20.85
C ARG A 410 -14.06 16.89 -20.32
N ASN A 411 -15.21 16.86 -20.97
CA ASN A 411 -16.32 15.98 -20.60
C ASN A 411 -16.20 14.58 -21.20
N GLN A 412 -15.17 14.21 -21.95
CA GLN A 412 -14.97 12.82 -22.36
C GLN A 412 -14.22 12.04 -21.28
N ALA A 413 -14.68 10.83 -20.97
CA ALA A 413 -13.96 9.95 -20.06
C ALA A 413 -12.91 9.18 -20.86
N CYS A 414 -11.71 9.06 -20.29
CA CYS A 414 -10.73 8.15 -20.84
C CYS A 414 -11.21 6.70 -20.66
N GLU A 415 -10.89 5.87 -21.64
CA GLU A 415 -11.12 4.43 -21.60
C GLU A 415 -9.81 3.68 -21.80
N SER A 416 -9.87 2.36 -21.62
CA SER A 416 -8.77 1.49 -21.97
C SER A 416 -9.18 0.40 -22.94
N ALA A 417 -8.22 -0.04 -23.73
CA ALA A 417 -8.34 -1.24 -24.55
C ALA A 417 -7.12 -2.12 -24.33
N ILE A 418 -7.38 -3.42 -24.22
CA ILE A 418 -6.36 -4.43 -23.95
C ILE A 418 -6.06 -5.17 -25.25
N VAL A 419 -4.77 -5.22 -25.56
CA VAL A 419 -4.22 -6.04 -26.64
C VAL A 419 -3.49 -7.22 -26.00
N GLU A 420 -4.10 -8.40 -26.09
CA GLU A 420 -3.52 -9.66 -25.62
C GLU A 420 -2.42 -10.11 -26.59
N THR A 421 -1.28 -10.53 -26.06
CA THR A 421 -0.25 -11.20 -26.86
C THR A 421 -0.14 -12.67 -26.49
N THR A 422 0.36 -13.48 -27.42
CA THR A 422 0.64 -14.90 -27.19
C THR A 422 2.02 -15.16 -26.58
N ARG A 423 2.75 -14.10 -26.21
CA ARG A 423 4.19 -14.17 -25.88
C ARG A 423 4.46 -13.83 -24.42
N LYS A 424 5.40 -14.54 -23.80
CA LYS A 424 5.88 -14.23 -22.43
C LYS A 424 6.98 -13.17 -22.36
N ARG A 425 7.60 -12.88 -23.50
CA ARG A 425 8.74 -11.97 -23.59
C ARG A 425 8.54 -11.04 -24.75
N ALA A 426 8.99 -9.81 -24.54
CA ALA A 426 8.96 -8.82 -25.60
C ALA A 426 9.98 -9.13 -26.70
N GLY A 427 9.58 -8.85 -27.93
CA GLY A 427 10.34 -8.95 -29.16
C GLY A 427 10.32 -7.62 -29.93
N PRO A 428 10.79 -7.63 -31.19
CA PRO A 428 10.98 -6.39 -31.97
C PRO A 428 9.71 -5.58 -32.22
N LEU A 429 8.55 -6.21 -32.44
CA LEU A 429 7.27 -5.52 -32.61
C LEU A 429 6.94 -4.60 -31.42
N ASP A 430 7.31 -5.02 -30.21
CA ASP A 430 6.99 -4.29 -29.00
C ASP A 430 7.72 -2.95 -28.89
N ASP A 431 8.80 -2.76 -29.66
CA ASP A 431 9.52 -1.49 -29.74
C ASP A 431 8.65 -0.41 -30.44
N CYS A 432 7.68 -0.81 -31.27
CA CYS A 432 6.77 0.09 -31.99
C CYS A 432 5.64 0.64 -31.12
N ILE A 433 5.25 -0.10 -30.08
CA ILE A 433 4.02 0.16 -29.31
C ILE A 433 3.96 1.57 -28.70
N PRO A 434 5.04 2.11 -28.08
CA PRO A 434 5.03 3.50 -27.62
C PRO A 434 4.82 4.51 -28.73
N SER A 435 5.36 4.25 -29.94
CA SER A 435 5.20 5.14 -31.10
C SER A 435 3.77 5.10 -31.65
N ILE A 436 3.12 3.93 -31.61
CA ILE A 436 1.70 3.76 -31.97
C ILE A 436 0.81 4.57 -31.02
N ALA A 437 1.01 4.42 -29.71
CA ALA A 437 0.22 5.16 -28.72
C ALA A 437 0.41 6.68 -28.87
N ALA A 438 1.67 7.10 -29.02
CA ALA A 438 2.04 8.49 -29.23
C ALA A 438 1.40 9.08 -30.50
N PHE A 439 1.29 8.32 -31.60
CA PHE A 439 0.69 8.79 -32.84
C PHE A 439 -0.79 9.20 -32.70
N PHE A 440 -1.52 8.57 -31.77
CA PHE A 440 -2.92 8.88 -31.47
C PHE A 440 -3.11 9.60 -30.12
N ASP A 441 -2.04 10.19 -29.56
CA ASP A 441 -2.13 10.93 -28.28
C ASP A 441 -2.69 10.09 -27.11
N SER A 442 -2.46 8.78 -27.15
CA SER A 442 -2.80 7.83 -26.09
C SER A 442 -1.58 7.45 -25.26
N ARG A 443 -1.81 6.95 -24.05
CA ARG A 443 -0.81 6.34 -23.17
C ARG A 443 -0.85 4.82 -23.32
N VAL A 444 0.28 4.17 -23.05
CA VAL A 444 0.38 2.71 -23.11
C VAL A 444 1.32 2.18 -22.05
N TRP A 445 0.98 1.05 -21.44
CA TRP A 445 1.87 0.26 -20.60
C TRP A 445 1.73 -1.23 -20.90
N GLY A 446 2.77 -1.98 -20.55
CA GLY A 446 2.77 -3.43 -20.63
C GLY A 446 2.50 -4.03 -19.25
N GLU A 447 1.65 -5.04 -19.20
CA GLU A 447 1.43 -5.86 -18.00
C GLU A 447 1.42 -7.34 -18.37
N THR A 448 1.37 -8.20 -17.36
CA THR A 448 1.36 -9.65 -17.57
C THR A 448 0.02 -10.20 -17.10
N ASN A 449 -0.64 -11.00 -17.94
CA ASN A 449 -1.88 -11.66 -17.57
C ASN A 449 -1.62 -12.83 -16.60
N GLU A 450 -2.69 -13.43 -16.07
CA GLU A 450 -2.63 -14.54 -15.12
C GLU A 450 -1.80 -15.75 -15.62
N ARG A 451 -1.68 -15.91 -16.94
CA ARG A 451 -0.93 -17.01 -17.59
C ARG A 451 0.56 -16.67 -17.79
N GLY A 452 1.00 -15.50 -17.34
CA GLY A 452 2.37 -15.04 -17.55
C GLY A 452 2.63 -14.50 -18.96
N MET A 453 1.59 -14.24 -19.76
CA MET A 453 1.73 -13.67 -21.10
C MET A 453 1.69 -12.15 -21.04
N LEU A 454 2.49 -11.51 -21.90
CA LEU A 454 2.54 -10.08 -22.07
C LEU A 454 1.23 -9.58 -22.67
N ARG A 455 0.70 -8.47 -22.16
CA ARG A 455 -0.39 -7.73 -22.80
C ARG A 455 -0.11 -6.23 -22.69
N TYR A 456 -0.73 -5.47 -23.58
CA TYR A 456 -0.58 -4.02 -23.62
C TYR A 456 -1.92 -3.35 -23.38
N VAL A 457 -1.92 -2.33 -22.52
CA VAL A 457 -3.10 -1.54 -22.21
C VAL A 457 -2.91 -0.17 -22.83
N PHE A 458 -3.72 0.15 -23.83
CA PHE A 458 -3.82 1.50 -24.38
C PHE A 458 -4.86 2.27 -23.57
N PHE A 459 -4.57 3.54 -23.27
CA PHE A 459 -5.40 4.39 -22.44
C PHE A 459 -5.47 5.81 -23.01
N GLY A 460 -6.66 6.38 -23.07
CA GLY A 460 -6.88 7.72 -23.60
C GLY A 460 -8.33 7.93 -23.99
N LEU A 461 -8.59 8.92 -24.86
CA LEU A 461 -9.94 9.17 -25.36
C LEU A 461 -10.42 8.00 -26.23
N PRO A 462 -11.73 7.69 -26.24
CA PRO A 462 -12.24 6.46 -26.88
C PRO A 462 -11.86 6.27 -28.34
N ALA A 463 -12.00 7.32 -29.15
CA ALA A 463 -11.68 7.24 -30.57
C ALA A 463 -10.16 7.11 -30.81
N ASP A 464 -9.34 7.71 -29.94
CA ASP A 464 -7.88 7.67 -29.98
C ASP A 464 -7.36 6.26 -29.60
N VAL A 465 -7.95 5.65 -28.56
CA VAL A 465 -7.65 4.27 -28.13
C VAL A 465 -8.05 3.26 -29.21
N ALA A 466 -9.25 3.37 -29.77
CA ALA A 466 -9.71 2.50 -30.86
C ALA A 466 -8.79 2.55 -32.08
N ALA A 467 -8.30 3.76 -32.42
CA ALA A 467 -7.36 3.96 -33.51
C ALA A 467 -5.97 3.37 -33.23
N ALA A 468 -5.47 3.52 -31.99
CA ALA A 468 -4.21 2.92 -31.57
C ALA A 468 -4.23 1.38 -31.63
N CYS A 469 -5.31 0.76 -31.15
CA CYS A 469 -5.51 -0.68 -31.28
C CYS A 469 -5.59 -1.12 -32.74
N TYR A 470 -6.27 -0.35 -33.59
CA TYR A 470 -6.32 -0.64 -35.01
C TYR A 470 -4.92 -0.60 -35.66
N LEU A 471 -4.12 0.44 -35.40
CA LEU A 471 -2.76 0.54 -35.93
C LEU A 471 -1.84 -0.55 -35.37
N TYR A 472 -2.02 -0.98 -34.13
CA TYR A 472 -1.32 -2.15 -33.58
C TYR A 472 -1.53 -3.40 -34.44
N GLU A 473 -2.78 -3.72 -34.78
CA GLU A 473 -3.10 -4.90 -35.61
C GLU A 473 -2.47 -4.82 -37.00
N LEU A 474 -2.37 -3.61 -37.57
CA LEU A 474 -1.72 -3.40 -38.85
C LEU A 474 -0.21 -3.63 -38.78
N VAL A 475 0.44 -3.09 -37.75
CA VAL A 475 1.86 -3.31 -37.52
C VAL A 475 2.13 -4.78 -37.25
N GLU A 476 1.28 -5.47 -36.48
CA GLU A 476 1.41 -6.91 -36.26
C GLU A 476 1.39 -7.71 -37.56
N ARG A 477 0.44 -7.43 -38.45
CA ARG A 477 0.37 -8.07 -39.78
C ARG A 477 1.58 -7.75 -40.64
N ALA A 478 2.05 -6.50 -40.64
CA ALA A 478 3.27 -6.11 -41.36
C ALA A 478 4.49 -6.93 -40.91
N PHE A 479 4.64 -7.14 -39.60
CA PHE A 479 5.70 -7.99 -39.05
C PHE A 479 5.61 -9.46 -39.50
N GLU A 480 4.39 -9.98 -39.66
CA GLU A 480 4.16 -11.33 -40.17
C GLU A 480 4.46 -11.44 -41.67
N THR A 481 3.91 -10.54 -42.48
CA THR A 481 4.07 -10.50 -43.94
C THR A 481 5.51 -10.28 -44.33
N GLU A 482 6.12 -9.18 -43.87
CA GLU A 482 7.49 -8.82 -44.24
C GLU A 482 8.50 -9.80 -43.65
N GLY A 483 8.22 -10.33 -42.45
CA GLY A 483 9.00 -11.41 -41.86
C GLY A 483 8.97 -12.69 -42.69
N ALA A 484 7.84 -13.02 -43.32
CA ALA A 484 7.70 -14.16 -44.21
C ALA A 484 8.40 -13.91 -45.56
N LEU A 485 8.22 -12.73 -46.15
CA LEU A 485 8.87 -12.33 -47.41
C LEU A 485 10.39 -12.35 -47.27
N PHE A 486 10.94 -11.79 -46.19
CA PHE A 486 12.37 -11.84 -45.90
C PHE A 486 12.90 -13.27 -45.81
N LYS A 487 12.20 -14.16 -45.09
CA LYS A 487 12.60 -15.57 -44.94
C LYS A 487 12.51 -16.35 -46.27
N ALA A 488 11.57 -15.96 -47.13
CA ALA A 488 11.43 -16.55 -48.46
C ALA A 488 12.46 -16.01 -49.46
N GLY A 489 13.09 -14.86 -49.20
CA GLY A 489 14.03 -14.18 -50.08
C GLY A 489 15.41 -14.86 -50.21
N GLU A 490 16.11 -14.56 -51.30
CA GLU A 490 17.40 -15.18 -51.63
C GLU A 490 18.50 -14.84 -50.61
N THR A 491 18.49 -13.61 -50.09
CA THR A 491 19.42 -13.15 -49.05
C THR A 491 19.33 -14.02 -47.79
N TYR A 492 18.14 -14.46 -47.39
CA TYR A 492 17.97 -15.34 -46.22
C TYR A 492 18.36 -16.79 -46.51
N ARG A 493 18.02 -17.30 -47.70
CA ARG A 493 18.38 -18.67 -48.13
C ARG A 493 19.89 -18.87 -48.19
N ALA A 494 20.60 -17.88 -48.74
CA ALA A 494 22.05 -17.90 -48.88
C ALA A 494 22.81 -17.82 -47.53
N MET A 495 22.13 -17.49 -46.42
CA MET A 495 22.79 -17.38 -45.12
C MET A 495 23.07 -18.75 -44.47
N PRO A 496 24.22 -18.89 -43.78
CA PRO A 496 24.50 -20.01 -42.90
C PRO A 496 23.40 -20.20 -41.85
N SER A 497 23.05 -21.46 -41.57
CA SER A 497 22.00 -21.81 -40.60
C SER A 497 22.23 -21.19 -39.21
N THR A 498 23.50 -21.03 -38.80
CA THR A 498 23.91 -20.41 -37.53
C THR A 498 23.58 -18.92 -37.43
N LEU A 499 23.48 -18.20 -38.57
CA LEU A 499 23.19 -16.77 -38.62
C LEU A 499 21.71 -16.47 -38.86
N ARG A 500 20.92 -17.43 -39.35
CA ARG A 500 19.51 -17.23 -39.73
C ARG A 500 18.65 -16.67 -38.60
N ARG A 501 18.85 -17.11 -37.35
CA ARG A 501 18.12 -16.55 -36.19
C ARG A 501 18.48 -15.08 -35.95
N THR A 502 19.77 -14.76 -35.99
CA THR A 502 20.28 -13.39 -35.84
C THR A 502 19.81 -12.50 -36.99
N ALA A 503 19.77 -13.03 -38.21
CA ALA A 503 19.28 -12.33 -39.39
C ALA A 503 17.79 -11.98 -39.27
N THR A 504 16.93 -12.94 -38.91
CA THR A 504 15.50 -12.68 -38.66
C THR A 504 15.32 -11.59 -37.60
N HIS A 505 16.05 -11.68 -36.47
CA HIS A 505 15.98 -10.65 -35.44
C HIS A 505 16.50 -9.28 -35.90
N SER A 506 17.58 -9.25 -36.69
CA SER A 506 18.15 -8.00 -37.21
C SER A 506 17.18 -7.31 -38.17
N PHE A 507 16.56 -8.08 -39.07
CA PHE A 507 15.54 -7.59 -39.99
C PHE A 507 14.34 -7.03 -39.22
N GLN A 508 13.79 -7.80 -38.27
CA GLN A 508 12.63 -7.37 -37.49
C GLN A 508 12.89 -6.13 -36.62
N HIS A 509 14.11 -5.97 -36.09
CA HIS A 509 14.49 -4.73 -35.39
C HIS A 509 14.63 -3.54 -36.35
N GLY A 510 15.18 -3.76 -37.54
CA GLY A 510 15.19 -2.77 -38.61
C GLY A 510 13.78 -2.31 -38.93
N LEU A 511 12.89 -3.27 -39.22
CA LEU A 511 11.48 -3.04 -39.53
C LEU A 511 10.78 -2.21 -38.45
N ALA A 512 10.95 -2.58 -37.17
CA ALA A 512 10.44 -1.80 -36.05
C ALA A 512 10.92 -0.34 -36.10
N HIS A 513 12.23 -0.12 -36.19
CA HIS A 513 12.80 1.22 -36.16
C HIS A 513 12.37 2.06 -37.37
N GLY A 514 12.25 1.46 -38.56
CA GLY A 514 11.72 2.12 -39.74
C GLY A 514 10.27 2.57 -39.53
N ILE A 515 9.39 1.69 -39.01
CA ILE A 515 7.99 2.02 -38.71
C ILE A 515 7.90 3.14 -37.66
N MET A 516 8.70 3.06 -36.59
CA MET A 516 8.74 4.09 -35.55
C MET A 516 9.13 5.45 -36.13
N GLU A 517 10.17 5.49 -36.96
CA GLU A 517 10.65 6.71 -37.62
C GLU A 517 9.58 7.26 -38.57
N LYS A 518 8.92 6.38 -39.34
CA LYS A 518 7.79 6.76 -40.17
C LYS A 518 6.71 7.44 -39.34
N LEU A 519 6.15 6.77 -38.33
CA LEU A 519 5.08 7.29 -37.47
C LEU A 519 5.44 8.64 -36.84
N ARG A 520 6.70 8.81 -36.42
CA ARG A 520 7.23 10.08 -35.91
C ARG A 520 7.15 11.20 -36.95
N MET A 521 7.66 10.95 -38.16
CA MET A 521 7.58 11.92 -39.27
C MET A 521 6.12 12.30 -39.59
N LEU A 522 5.20 11.35 -39.52
CA LEU A 522 3.78 11.60 -39.82
C LEU A 522 3.14 12.49 -38.77
N ARG A 523 3.40 12.20 -37.50
CA ARG A 523 2.95 13.00 -36.37
C ARG A 523 3.46 14.42 -36.48
N GLU A 524 4.75 14.60 -36.74
CA GLU A 524 5.37 15.92 -36.89
C GLU A 524 4.76 16.71 -38.06
N SER A 525 4.49 16.05 -39.18
CA SER A 525 3.79 16.66 -40.32
C SER A 525 2.37 17.09 -39.95
N ARG A 526 1.62 16.25 -39.20
CA ARG A 526 0.25 16.54 -38.73
C ARG A 526 0.24 17.72 -37.76
N GLU A 527 1.12 17.71 -36.77
CA GLU A 527 1.26 18.82 -35.82
C GLU A 527 1.59 20.14 -36.54
N THR A 528 2.45 20.09 -37.56
CA THR A 528 2.79 21.29 -38.35
C THR A 528 1.57 21.82 -39.12
N ALA A 529 0.75 20.94 -39.70
CA ALA A 529 -0.48 21.33 -40.38
C ALA A 529 -1.51 21.94 -39.41
N LEU A 530 -1.65 21.37 -38.21
CA LEU A 530 -2.56 21.86 -37.16
C LEU A 530 -2.09 23.19 -36.55
N ARG A 531 -0.78 23.44 -36.46
CA ARG A 531 -0.19 24.73 -36.00
C ARG A 531 -0.56 25.92 -36.88
N GLY A 532 -1.00 25.70 -38.12
CA GLY A 532 -1.48 26.76 -39.01
C GLY A 532 -2.86 27.32 -38.68
N GLY A 533 -3.64 26.66 -37.81
CA GLY A 533 -4.95 27.10 -37.35
C GLY A 533 -4.94 27.48 -35.86
N ALA A 534 -5.43 28.68 -35.51
CA ALA A 534 -5.37 29.21 -34.15
C ALA A 534 -6.03 28.32 -33.07
N SER A 535 -7.05 27.52 -33.43
CA SER A 535 -7.80 26.67 -32.49
C SER A 535 -7.25 25.23 -32.34
N GLY A 536 -6.44 24.75 -33.29
CA GLY A 536 -6.05 23.34 -33.34
C GLY A 536 -4.98 22.94 -32.32
N ARG A 537 -4.07 23.85 -31.99
CA ARG A 537 -3.00 23.63 -31.00
C ARG A 537 -3.56 23.51 -29.58
N ASP A 538 -4.50 24.38 -29.23
CA ASP A 538 -5.06 24.45 -27.88
C ASP A 538 -5.83 23.18 -27.53
N LEU A 539 -6.56 22.60 -28.50
CA LEU A 539 -7.28 21.33 -28.33
C LEU A 539 -6.35 20.11 -28.19
N VAL A 540 -5.22 20.06 -28.90
CA VAL A 540 -4.23 18.96 -28.75
C VAL A 540 -3.60 18.98 -27.35
N VAL A 541 -3.25 20.18 -26.86
CA VAL A 541 -2.71 20.36 -25.50
C VAL A 541 -3.77 20.00 -24.46
N LEU A 542 -5.03 20.39 -24.69
CA LEU A 542 -6.16 20.05 -23.82
C LEU A 542 -6.39 18.54 -23.73
N LYS A 543 -6.40 17.82 -24.87
CA LYS A 543 -6.54 16.36 -24.89
C LYS A 543 -5.43 15.67 -24.07
N ALA A 544 -4.18 16.08 -24.29
CA ALA A 544 -3.05 15.53 -23.54
C ALA A 544 -3.19 15.78 -22.04
N GLY A 545 -3.63 16.98 -21.65
CA GLY A 545 -3.92 17.32 -20.26
C GLY A 545 -5.00 16.43 -19.63
N VAL A 546 -6.12 16.22 -20.33
CA VAL A 546 -7.21 15.34 -19.85
C VAL A 546 -6.72 13.90 -19.66
N VAL A 547 -5.95 13.38 -20.62
CA VAL A 547 -5.40 12.02 -20.52
C VAL A 547 -4.40 11.91 -19.37
N ASP A 548 -3.56 12.91 -19.15
CA ASP A 548 -2.56 12.92 -18.07
C ASP A 548 -3.22 13.06 -16.69
N GLU A 549 -4.25 13.90 -16.55
CA GLU A 549 -5.06 14.03 -15.33
C GLU A 549 -5.76 12.70 -14.98
N GLU A 550 -6.43 12.09 -15.96
CA GLU A 550 -7.12 10.81 -15.74
C GLU A 550 -6.13 9.66 -15.51
N MET A 551 -4.94 9.68 -16.13
CA MET A 551 -3.87 8.72 -15.88
C MET A 551 -3.31 8.86 -14.45
N ALA A 552 -3.10 10.10 -14.00
CA ALA A 552 -2.68 10.40 -12.62
C ALA A 552 -3.72 9.90 -11.60
N ALA A 553 -5.01 10.04 -11.90
CA ALA A 553 -6.10 9.54 -11.05
C ALA A 553 -6.09 8.01 -10.88
N LEU A 554 -5.39 7.25 -11.73
CA LEU A 554 -5.23 5.80 -11.57
C LEU A 554 -4.14 5.42 -10.56
N GLY A 555 -3.25 6.34 -10.20
CA GLY A 555 -2.15 6.12 -9.27
C GLY A 555 -1.25 4.92 -9.64
N LEU A 556 -1.11 4.58 -10.93
CA LEU A 556 -0.38 3.37 -11.32
C LEU A 556 1.13 3.52 -11.09
N ARG A 557 1.73 2.54 -10.42
CA ARG A 557 3.20 2.44 -10.26
C ARG A 557 3.82 1.80 -11.50
N LEU A 558 4.10 2.62 -12.51
CA LEU A 558 4.76 2.18 -13.72
C LEU A 558 6.28 2.25 -13.59
N ARG A 559 6.98 1.19 -14.02
CA ARG A 559 8.44 1.21 -14.15
C ARG A 559 8.79 1.52 -15.59
N ALA A 560 9.61 2.55 -15.78
CA ALA A 560 10.21 2.82 -17.08
C ALA A 560 10.99 1.57 -17.53
N ARG A 561 10.59 1.00 -18.66
CA ARG A 561 11.33 -0.11 -19.25
C ARG A 561 12.65 0.44 -19.78
N THR A 562 13.76 0.00 -19.21
CA THR A 562 15.08 0.30 -19.76
C THR A 562 15.15 -0.22 -21.19
N ARG A 563 15.42 0.68 -22.14
CA ARG A 563 15.73 0.29 -23.52
C ARG A 563 16.86 -0.73 -23.43
N SER A 564 16.66 -1.93 -23.99
CA SER A 564 17.71 -2.94 -23.95
C SER A 564 18.97 -2.35 -24.57
N GLY A 565 20.11 -2.45 -23.88
CA GLY A 565 21.40 -1.96 -24.37
C GLY A 565 21.70 -2.44 -25.80
N GLY A 566 22.55 -1.71 -26.52
CA GLY A 566 22.84 -1.93 -27.93
C GLY A 566 23.00 -3.41 -28.27
N ARG A 567 22.08 -3.94 -29.09
CA ARG A 567 22.14 -5.32 -29.58
C ARG A 567 23.04 -5.38 -30.81
N ARG A 568 23.86 -6.42 -30.90
CA ARG A 568 24.60 -6.71 -32.14
C ARG A 568 23.61 -7.18 -33.20
N VAL A 569 23.54 -6.45 -34.30
CA VAL A 569 22.71 -6.75 -35.48
C VAL A 569 23.60 -7.00 -36.69
N LEU A 570 23.11 -7.76 -37.65
CA LEU A 570 23.70 -7.85 -38.98
C LEU A 570 23.29 -6.59 -39.74
N ARG A 571 24.25 -5.69 -40.00
CA ARG A 571 23.98 -4.33 -40.50
C ARG A 571 23.14 -4.32 -41.77
N ASP A 572 23.55 -5.01 -42.82
CA ASP A 572 22.84 -4.98 -44.11
C ASP A 572 21.40 -5.54 -44.00
N VAL A 573 21.21 -6.53 -43.13
CA VAL A 573 19.89 -7.14 -42.87
C VAL A 573 18.99 -6.21 -42.07
N TYR A 574 19.59 -5.51 -41.10
CA TYR A 574 18.92 -4.47 -40.33
C TYR A 574 18.55 -3.29 -41.23
N ASP A 575 19.45 -2.81 -42.08
CA ASP A 575 19.22 -1.68 -42.99
C ASP A 575 18.11 -2.03 -44.00
N HIS A 576 18.07 -3.27 -44.51
CA HIS A 576 16.96 -3.77 -45.33
C HIS A 576 15.63 -3.75 -44.58
N GLY A 577 15.59 -4.27 -43.36
CA GLY A 577 14.39 -4.20 -42.52
C GLY A 577 13.98 -2.75 -42.25
N HIS A 578 14.94 -1.87 -41.97
CA HIS A 578 14.70 -0.45 -41.72
C HIS A 578 14.09 0.26 -42.92
N GLN A 579 14.64 0.03 -44.12
CA GLN A 579 14.07 0.58 -45.34
C GLN A 579 12.65 0.05 -45.58
N THR A 580 12.42 -1.25 -45.39
CA THR A 580 11.08 -1.86 -45.45
C THR A 580 10.11 -1.17 -44.47
N GLY A 581 10.58 -0.83 -43.26
CA GLY A 581 9.80 -0.07 -42.28
C GLY A 581 9.60 1.40 -42.60
N LEU A 582 10.45 2.04 -43.41
CA LEU A 582 10.22 3.41 -43.92
C LEU A 582 9.25 3.42 -45.11
N ASP A 583 9.37 2.38 -45.94
CA ASP A 583 8.51 2.09 -47.07
C ASP A 583 7.15 1.54 -46.61
N PHE A 584 6.99 1.27 -45.31
CA PHE A 584 5.71 1.20 -44.63
C PHE A 584 4.94 2.48 -44.92
N ASP A 585 4.16 2.45 -46.00
CA ASP A 585 3.45 3.61 -46.49
C ASP A 585 1.98 3.54 -46.11
N TYR A 586 1.49 4.68 -45.68
CA TYR A 586 0.18 4.89 -45.07
C TYR A 586 -0.67 5.84 -45.95
N ARG A 587 -0.27 6.05 -47.21
CA ARG A 587 -0.86 7.09 -48.08
C ARG A 587 -1.96 6.56 -49.02
N PRO A 588 -2.93 7.44 -49.37
CA PRO A 588 -4.27 7.04 -49.76
C PRO A 588 -4.35 6.62 -51.23
N GLY A 589 -4.50 5.33 -51.47
CA GLY A 589 -4.93 4.78 -52.76
C GLY A 589 -6.45 4.82 -52.92
N LEU A 590 -7.10 5.98 -52.84
CA LEU A 590 -8.47 6.14 -53.37
C LEU A 590 -8.60 7.50 -54.05
N GLY A 591 -8.66 7.45 -55.38
CA GLY A 591 -8.98 8.58 -56.22
C GLY A 591 -10.30 9.23 -55.83
N ARG A 592 -10.40 10.53 -56.13
CA ARG A 592 -11.65 11.28 -56.20
C ARG A 592 -12.73 10.43 -56.89
N ALA A 593 -13.69 9.95 -56.14
CA ALA A 593 -15.01 9.61 -56.63
C ALA A 593 -16.00 10.49 -55.86
N GLY A 594 -16.83 11.21 -56.63
CA GLY A 594 -17.66 12.34 -56.19
C GLY A 594 -18.78 12.00 -55.22
#